data_AF-A0A7K6DCL7-F1
#
_entry.id   AF-A0A7K6DCL7-F1
#
_cell.length_a   1.000
_cell.length_b   1.000
_cell.length_c   1.000
_cell.angle_alpha   90.00
_cell.angle_beta   90.00
_cell.angle_gamma   90.00
#
_symmetry.space_group_name_H-M   'P 1'
#
loop_
_entity.id
_entity.type
_entity.pdbx_description
1 polymer ?
#
loop_
_entity_poly.entity_id
_entity_poly.type
_entity_poly.pdbx_seq_one_letter_code
_entity_poly.pdbx_strand_id
1 'polypeptide(L)'
;MAAGEEQSREYLRRHRLPELLHRLGALLLYHRPERPREFLIQMLERVKAGRQAQGEYPFLMDEDNVDAMFGLLDVLGQGHIRAAQYR
;
A
#
# COMPACT_ATOMS: atom_id res chain seq x y z
N MET A 1 26.02 19.97 13.20
CA MET A 1 25.42 19.22 12.07
C MET A 1 24.69 17.96 12.52
N ALA A 2 25.23 17.14 13.42
CA ALA A 2 24.59 15.89 13.88
C ALA A 2 23.19 16.06 14.52
N ALA A 3 22.97 17.08 15.36
CA ALA A 3 21.70 17.26 16.06
C ALA A 3 20.50 17.50 15.12
N GLY A 4 20.69 18.21 14.00
CA GLY A 4 19.61 18.47 13.03
C GLY A 4 19.26 17.25 12.18
N GLU A 5 20.24 16.38 11.91
CA GLU A 5 20.01 15.13 11.20
C GLU A 5 19.22 14.13 12.07
N GLU A 6 19.58 14.00 13.34
CA GLU A 6 18.89 13.16 14.32
C GLU A 6 17.41 13.57 14.44
N GLN A 7 17.16 14.87 14.62
CA GLN A 7 15.81 15.43 14.73
C GLN A 7 14.96 15.18 13.47
N SER A 8 15.58 15.28 12.30
CA SER A 8 14.94 14.98 11.02
C SER A 8 14.59 13.50 10.91
N ARG A 9 15.53 12.59 11.24
CA ARG A 9 15.29 11.14 11.21
C ARG A 9 14.17 10.73 12.15
N GLU A 10 14.14 11.32 13.35
CA GLU A 10 13.07 11.06 14.32
C GLU A 10 11.71 11.54 13.79
N TYR A 11 11.62 12.73 13.21
CA TYR A 11 10.39 13.20 12.58
C TYR A 11 9.91 12.24 11.49
N LEU A 12 10.79 11.82 10.58
CA LEU A 12 10.44 10.88 9.50
C LEU A 12 9.89 9.57 10.06
N ARG A 13 10.54 8.98 11.08
CA ARG A 13 10.09 7.74 11.74
C ARG A 13 8.76 7.92 12.46
N ARG A 14 8.65 8.95 13.29
CA ARG A 14 7.44 9.24 14.09
C ARG A 14 6.20 9.35 13.20
N HIS A 15 6.35 9.94 12.02
CA HIS A 15 5.25 10.15 11.08
C HIS A 15 5.11 9.05 10.02
N ARG A 16 5.96 8.01 10.06
CA ARG A 16 5.99 6.89 9.11
C ARG A 16 6.07 7.34 7.65
N LEU A 17 6.89 8.37 7.41
CA LEU A 17 7.10 8.93 6.07
C LEU A 17 7.83 7.96 5.12
N PRO A 18 8.84 7.19 5.56
CA PRO A 18 9.47 6.18 4.70
C PRO A 18 8.47 5.15 4.17
N GLU A 19 7.56 4.66 5.01
CA GLU A 19 6.53 3.68 4.66
C GLU A 19 5.48 4.27 3.72
N LEU A 20 5.11 5.54 3.93
CA LEU A 20 4.23 6.28 3.02
C LEU A 20 4.88 6.40 1.63
N LEU A 21 6.14 6.83 1.56
CA LEU A 21 6.86 7.00 0.30
C LEU A 21 7.04 5.65 -0.42
N HIS A 22 7.35 4.59 0.33
CA HIS A 22 7.44 3.23 -0.23
C HIS A 22 6.11 2.80 -0.87
N ARG A 23 4.98 3.02 -0.19
CA ARG A 23 3.66 2.67 -0.70
C ARG A 23 3.27 3.50 -1.93
N LEU A 24 3.53 4.81 -1.91
CA LEU A 24 3.29 5.67 -3.07
C LEU A 24 4.14 5.24 -4.28
N GLY A 25 5.40 4.85 -4.03
CA GLY A 25 6.27 4.27 -5.05
C GLY A 25 5.71 2.98 -5.64
N ALA A 26 5.23 2.06 -4.79
CA ALA A 26 4.61 0.82 -5.24
C ALA A 26 3.37 1.07 -6.12
N LEU A 27 2.48 1.97 -5.70
CA LEU A 27 1.29 2.36 -6.47
C LEU A 27 1.68 2.95 -7.83
N LEU A 28 2.69 3.82 -7.87
CA LEU A 28 3.15 4.46 -9.10
C LEU A 28 3.74 3.43 -10.09
N LEU A 29 4.55 2.50 -9.61
CA LEU A 29 5.17 1.46 -10.43
C LEU A 29 4.16 0.43 -10.96
N TYR A 30 3.12 0.16 -10.17
CA TYR A 30 2.05 -0.74 -10.54
C TYR A 30 1.11 -0.12 -11.58
N HIS A 31 0.54 1.05 -11.28
CA HIS A 31 -0.46 1.68 -12.16
C HIS A 31 0.13 2.38 -13.39
N ARG A 32 1.41 2.79 -13.33
CA ARG A 32 2.12 3.50 -14.43
C ARG A 32 1.27 4.59 -15.10
N PRO A 33 0.71 5.54 -14.33
CA PRO A 33 -0.20 6.55 -14.86
C PRO A 33 0.52 7.50 -15.83
N GLU A 34 -0.19 7.97 -16.85
CA GLU A 34 0.32 8.97 -17.80
C GLU A 34 0.71 10.30 -17.12
N ARG A 35 -0.01 10.66 -16.04
CA ARG A 35 0.18 11.90 -15.27
C ARG A 35 0.60 11.56 -13.83
N PRO A 36 1.87 11.20 -13.59
CA PRO A 36 2.33 10.65 -12.31
C PRO A 36 2.19 11.62 -11.13
N ARG A 37 2.39 12.92 -11.34
CA ARG A 37 2.24 13.92 -10.27
C ARG A 37 0.79 14.03 -9.78
N GLU A 38 -0.16 14.09 -10.70
CA GLU A 38 -1.58 14.18 -10.36
C GLU A 38 -2.08 12.92 -9.66
N PHE A 39 -1.65 11.76 -10.16
CA PHE A 39 -1.91 10.50 -9.49
C PHE A 39 -1.41 10.50 -8.04
N LEU A 40 -0.17 10.93 -7.79
CA LEU A 40 0.39 10.99 -6.43
C LEU A 40 -0.35 11.98 -5.53
N ILE A 41 -0.79 13.12 -6.07
CA ILE A 41 -1.62 14.09 -5.34
C ILE A 41 -2.92 13.43 -4.88
N GLN A 42 -3.64 12.76 -5.80
CA GLN A 42 -4.88 12.05 -5.48
C GLN A 42 -4.65 10.93 -4.45
N MET A 43 -3.55 10.17 -4.55
CA MET A 43 -3.22 9.14 -3.56
C MET A 43 -2.95 9.74 -2.18
N LEU A 44 -2.25 10.87 -2.09
CA LEU A 44 -2.03 11.58 -0.83
C LEU A 44 -3.32 12.12 -0.22
N GLU A 45 -4.25 12.61 -1.05
CA GLU A 45 -5.59 13.04 -0.61
C GLU A 45 -6.37 11.86 0.00
N ARG A 46 -6.33 10.69 -0.63
CA ARG A 46 -6.93 9.46 -0.08
C ARG A 46 -6.27 9.02 1.24
N VAL A 47 -4.93 9.08 1.34
CA VAL A 47 -4.22 8.82 2.60
C VAL A 47 -4.71 9.76 3.70
N LYS A 48 -4.87 11.05 3.38
CA LYS A 48 -5.37 12.06 4.33
C LYS A 48 -6.79 11.74 4.78
N ALA A 49 -7.70 11.44 3.85
CA ALA A 49 -9.09 11.09 4.15
C ALA A 49 -9.18 9.82 5.01
N GLY A 50 -8.44 8.76 4.64
CA GLY A 50 -8.40 7.50 5.41
C GLY A 50 -7.85 7.69 6.81
N ARG A 51 -6.83 8.54 7.01
CA ARG A 51 -6.33 8.89 8.37
C ARG A 51 -7.37 9.60 9.24
N GLN A 52 -8.34 10.28 8.62
CA GLN A 52 -9.42 10.98 9.31
C GLN A 52 -10.69 10.13 9.44
N ALA A 53 -10.64 8.85 9.02
CA ALA A 53 -11.81 7.97 8.89
C ALA A 53 -12.93 8.57 7.98
N GLN A 54 -12.54 9.40 7.01
CA GLN A 54 -13.44 10.10 6.09
C GLN A 54 -13.40 9.52 4.66
N GLY A 55 -12.95 8.29 4.49
CA GLY A 55 -12.88 7.63 3.19
C GLY A 55 -11.91 6.46 3.19
N GLU A 56 -11.68 5.93 2.00
CA GLU A 56 -10.81 4.77 1.80
C GLU A 56 -9.34 5.16 1.76
N TYR A 57 -8.52 4.33 2.40
CA TYR A 57 -7.06 4.42 2.27
C TYR A 57 -6.63 3.81 0.92
N PRO A 58 -5.59 4.31 0.24
CA PRO A 58 -5.17 3.68 -1.01
C PRO A 58 -4.55 2.30 -0.75
N PHE A 59 -5.11 1.31 -1.41
CA PHE A 59 -4.67 -0.08 -1.40
C PHE A 59 -4.09 -0.46 -2.77
N LEU A 60 -3.12 -1.39 -2.75
CA LEU A 60 -2.57 -1.97 -3.99
C LEU A 60 -3.40 -3.17 -4.46
N MET A 61 -4.06 -3.83 -3.52
CA MET A 61 -4.88 -5.02 -3.75
C MET A 61 -6.33 -4.70 -3.50
N ASP A 62 -7.19 -5.17 -4.39
CA ASP A 62 -8.64 -5.20 -4.25
C ASP A 62 -9.16 -6.64 -4.03
N GLU A 63 -10.48 -6.80 -3.91
CA GLU A 63 -11.12 -8.10 -3.72
C GLU A 63 -10.81 -9.07 -4.87
N ASP A 64 -10.80 -8.59 -6.12
CA ASP A 64 -10.45 -9.41 -7.29
C ASP A 64 -9.03 -9.99 -7.18
N ASN A 65 -8.08 -9.20 -6.66
CA ASN A 65 -6.72 -9.70 -6.42
C ASN A 65 -6.69 -10.77 -5.33
N VAL A 66 -7.49 -10.61 -4.26
CA VAL A 66 -7.59 -11.61 -3.19
C VAL A 66 -8.20 -12.90 -3.72
N ASP A 67 -9.27 -12.81 -4.51
CA ASP A 67 -9.92 -13.95 -5.13
C ASP A 67 -8.98 -14.69 -6.08
N ALA A 68 -8.22 -13.96 -6.89
CA ALA A 68 -7.20 -14.54 -7.76
C ALA A 68 -6.11 -15.26 -6.95
N MET A 69 -5.60 -14.65 -5.89
CA MET A 69 -4.61 -15.26 -5.01
C MET A 69 -5.16 -16.51 -4.31
N PHE A 70 -6.41 -16.47 -3.87
CA PHE A 70 -7.09 -17.61 -3.27
C PHE A 70 -7.23 -18.76 -4.28
N GLY A 71 -7.66 -18.46 -5.51
CA GLY A 71 -7.79 -19.45 -6.59
C GLY A 71 -6.46 -20.11 -6.97
N LEU A 72 -5.33 -19.39 -6.87
CA LEU A 72 -4.00 -19.98 -7.08
C LEU A 72 -3.66 -21.04 -6.02
N LEU A 73 -4.18 -20.91 -4.80
CA LEU A 73 -3.94 -21.84 -3.69
C LEU A 73 -5.00 -22.95 -3.64
N ASP A 74 -6.23 -22.65 -4.03
CA ASP A 74 -7.35 -23.59 -4.17
C ASP A 74 -7.52 -24.06 -5.62
N VAL A 75 -6.49 -24.71 -6.16
CA VAL A 75 -6.45 -25.19 -7.56
C VAL A 75 -7.63 -26.11 -7.90
N LEU A 76 -8.19 -26.81 -6.90
CA LEU A 76 -9.30 -27.74 -7.07
C LEU A 76 -10.68 -27.09 -6.87
N GLY A 77 -10.76 -25.81 -6.50
CA GLY A 77 -12.01 -25.08 -6.28
C GLY A 77 -12.86 -25.62 -5.13
N GLN A 78 -12.22 -26.09 -4.05
CA GLN A 78 -12.89 -26.68 -2.89
C GLN A 78 -13.45 -25.65 -1.91
N GLY A 79 -13.21 -24.36 -2.14
CA GLY A 79 -13.60 -23.26 -1.27
C GLY A 79 -12.81 -23.20 0.03
N HIS A 80 -11.71 -23.94 0.14
CA HIS A 80 -10.82 -23.92 1.30
C HIS A 80 -9.39 -24.31 0.93
N ILE A 81 -8.42 -23.78 1.67
CA ILE A 81 -7.00 -24.06 1.49
C ILE A 81 -6.51 -24.84 2.71
N ARG A 82 -5.86 -25.97 2.49
CA ARG A 82 -5.19 -26.75 3.54
C ARG A 82 -3.80 -26.21 3.80
N ALA A 83 -3.26 -26.43 5.00
CA ALA A 83 -1.92 -25.97 5.36
C ALA A 83 -0.80 -26.42 4.38
N ALA A 84 -0.98 -27.56 3.71
CA ALA A 84 -0.05 -28.06 2.70
C ALA A 84 -0.08 -27.25 1.38
N GLN A 85 -1.18 -26.57 1.07
CA GLN A 85 -1.32 -25.73 -0.13
C GLN A 85 -0.74 -24.32 0.06
N TYR A 86 -0.45 -23.92 1.30
CA TYR A 86 0.12 -22.61 1.64
C TYR A 86 1.66 -22.59 1.72
N ARG A 87 2.31 -23.76 1.79
CA ARG A 87 3.76 -23.89 1.92
C ARG A 87 4.44 -24.05 0.57
#